data_AF-A0A4Y1PGV2-F1
#
_entry.id   AF-A0A4Y1PGV2-F1
#
_cell.length_a   1.000
_cell.length_b   1.000
_cell.length_c   1.000
_cell.angle_alpha   90.00
_cell.angle_beta   90.00
_cell.angle_gamma   90.00
#
_symmetry.space_group_name_H-M   'P 1'
#
loop_
_entity.id
_entity.type
_entity.pdbx_description
1 polymer ?
#
loop_
_entity_poly.entity_id
_entity_poly.type
_entity_poly.pdbx_seq_one_letter_code
_entity_poly.pdbx_strand_id
1 'polypeptide(L)'
;HDKHHNTYVTKLNSAIEGTDLESKSIEEIVANLDSVPSDIQTAVRNNGGGHLNHSLFWEMMTPNSKEEGTVIDEIKKQWGSLDKFKEEFADAAAGRFGSGWAWLVVNNGKLEITSTPNQDNPITEGKTPILGI
;
A
#
# COMPACT_ATOMS: atom_id res chain seq x y z
N HIS A 1 -6.05 -10.86 8.92
CA HIS A 1 -7.49 -10.56 8.80
C HIS A 1 -8.12 -10.26 10.18
N ASP A 2 -8.58 -11.23 10.96
CA ASP A 2 -9.48 -10.98 12.12
C ASP A 2 -8.92 -10.17 13.29
N LYS A 3 -7.59 -10.13 13.48
CA LYS A 3 -6.96 -9.44 14.63
C LYS A 3 -6.22 -8.17 14.23
N HIS A 4 -5.15 -8.31 13.45
CA HIS A 4 -4.30 -7.17 13.07
C HIS A 4 -5.05 -6.14 12.23
N HIS A 5 -5.68 -6.56 11.13
CA HIS A 5 -6.46 -5.66 10.28
C HIS A 5 -7.63 -5.04 11.07
N ASN A 6 -8.36 -5.83 11.85
CA ASN A 6 -9.44 -5.33 12.69
C ASN A 6 -8.99 -4.25 13.68
N THR A 7 -7.79 -4.41 14.29
CA THR A 7 -7.24 -3.41 15.21
C THR A 7 -7.00 -2.07 14.52
N TYR A 8 -6.50 -2.08 13.28
CA TYR A 8 -6.34 -0.85 12.50
C TYR A 8 -7.67 -0.19 12.21
N VAL A 9 -8.69 -0.96 11.81
CA VAL A 9 -10.05 -0.44 11.56
C VAL A 9 -10.65 0.17 12.83
N THR A 10 -10.59 -0.53 13.97
CA THR A 10 -11.09 -0.01 15.24
C THR A 10 -10.43 1.31 15.62
N LYS A 11 -9.09 1.37 15.57
CA LYS A 11 -8.34 2.57 15.95
C LYS A 11 -8.49 3.72 14.96
N LEU A 12 -8.65 3.43 13.67
CA LEU A 12 -8.94 4.44 12.66
C LEU A 12 -10.30 5.08 12.95
N ASN A 13 -11.35 4.26 13.13
CA ASN A 13 -12.71 4.76 13.39
C ASN A 13 -12.74 5.66 14.63
N SER A 14 -12.07 5.27 15.72
CA SER A 14 -11.95 6.12 16.92
C SER A 14 -11.18 7.42 16.68
N ALA A 15 -10.22 7.45 15.74
CA ALA A 15 -9.42 8.64 15.46
C ALA A 15 -10.16 9.66 14.59
N ILE A 16 -11.09 9.20 13.74
CA ILE A 16 -11.83 10.07 12.80
C ILE A 16 -13.25 10.40 13.27
N GLU A 17 -13.68 9.85 14.42
CA GLU A 17 -15.03 10.05 14.97
C GLU A 17 -15.38 11.54 15.15
N GLY A 18 -16.52 11.97 14.62
CA GLY A 18 -17.01 13.34 14.64
C GLY A 18 -16.28 14.30 13.68
N THR A 19 -15.42 13.80 12.79
CA THR A 19 -14.69 14.62 11.80
C THR A 19 -15.27 14.44 10.39
N ASP A 20 -14.95 15.37 9.49
CA ASP A 20 -15.34 15.26 8.07
C ASP A 20 -14.71 14.05 7.36
N LEU A 21 -13.66 13.44 7.95
CA LEU A 21 -12.97 12.29 7.38
C LEU A 21 -13.84 11.01 7.40
N GLU A 22 -14.86 10.91 8.26
CA GLU A 22 -15.76 9.73 8.30
C GLU A 22 -16.44 9.44 6.96
N SER A 23 -16.67 10.49 6.18
CA SER A 23 -17.37 10.42 4.90
C SER A 23 -16.47 10.13 3.70
N LYS A 24 -15.14 10.12 3.89
CA LYS A 24 -14.16 9.94 2.83
C LYS A 24 -13.78 8.48 2.65
N SER A 25 -13.33 8.12 1.45
CA SER A 25 -12.74 6.80 1.25
C SER A 25 -11.38 6.70 1.96
N ILE A 26 -10.95 5.48 2.27
CA ILE A 26 -9.65 5.28 2.93
C ILE A 26 -8.49 5.74 2.04
N GLU A 27 -8.60 5.56 0.73
CA GLU A 27 -7.63 6.02 -0.26
C GLU A 27 -7.55 7.55 -0.27
N GLU A 28 -8.68 8.24 -0.25
CA GLU A 28 -8.72 9.72 -0.17
C GLU A 28 -8.07 10.24 1.11
N ILE A 29 -8.33 9.59 2.25
CA ILE A 29 -7.73 9.97 3.53
C ILE A 29 -6.20 9.81 3.49
N VAL A 30 -5.71 8.65 3.04
CA VAL A 30 -4.26 8.35 3.03
C VAL A 30 -3.52 9.13 1.94
N ALA A 31 -4.14 9.39 0.80
CA ALA A 31 -3.55 10.23 -0.24
C ALA A 31 -3.36 11.70 0.20
N ASN A 32 -4.21 12.17 1.12
CA ASN A 32 -4.24 13.56 1.57
C ASN A 32 -3.88 13.71 3.05
N LEU A 33 -2.92 12.94 3.56
CA LEU A 33 -2.52 12.98 4.98
C LEU A 33 -2.09 14.37 5.45
N ASP A 34 -1.56 15.22 4.58
CA ASP A 34 -1.19 16.61 4.90
C ASP A 34 -2.41 17.49 5.21
N SER A 35 -3.61 17.08 4.77
CA SER A 35 -4.88 17.76 5.07
C SER A 35 -5.55 17.27 6.36
N VAL A 36 -5.02 16.20 6.96
CA VAL A 36 -5.57 15.64 8.20
C VAL A 36 -5.15 16.53 9.39
N PRO A 37 -6.07 16.85 10.33
CA PRO A 37 -5.74 17.63 11.52
C PRO A 37 -4.54 17.07 12.27
N SER A 38 -3.63 17.96 12.69
CA SER A 38 -2.30 17.58 13.19
C SER A 38 -2.34 16.69 14.44
N ASP A 39 -3.37 16.84 15.27
CA ASP A 39 -3.58 16.08 16.51
C ASP A 39 -3.95 14.61 16.25
N ILE A 40 -4.58 14.30 15.11
CA ILE A 40 -4.94 12.92 14.72
C ILE A 40 -4.09 12.38 13.57
N GLN A 41 -3.28 13.21 12.90
CA GLN A 41 -2.53 12.86 11.69
C GLN A 41 -1.71 11.58 11.83
N THR A 42 -1.01 11.39 12.95
CA THR A 42 -0.20 10.18 13.18
C THR A 42 -1.08 8.94 13.37
N ALA A 43 -2.23 9.07 14.05
CA ALA A 43 -3.17 7.96 14.23
C ALA A 43 -3.81 7.56 12.90
N VAL A 44 -4.19 8.55 12.07
CA VAL A 44 -4.75 8.32 10.74
C VAL A 44 -3.70 7.74 9.79
N ARG A 45 -2.47 8.24 9.78
CA ARG A 45 -1.36 7.66 9.00
C ARG A 45 -1.15 6.18 9.33
N ASN A 46 -1.00 5.85 10.62
CA ASN A 46 -0.66 4.50 11.03
C ASN A 46 -1.83 3.52 10.89
N ASN A 47 -3.03 3.89 11.34
CA ASN A 47 -4.19 3.00 11.34
C ASN A 47 -4.95 3.05 10.01
N GLY A 48 -5.01 4.22 9.37
CA GLY A 48 -5.58 4.37 8.04
C GLY A 48 -4.71 3.70 6.97
N GLY A 49 -3.39 3.91 7.03
CA GLY A 49 -2.45 3.14 6.23
C GLY A 49 -2.56 1.63 6.51
N GLY A 50 -2.68 1.24 7.79
CA GLY A 50 -2.88 -0.15 8.17
C GLY A 50 -4.15 -0.77 7.58
N HIS A 51 -5.26 -0.03 7.57
CA HIS A 51 -6.50 -0.46 6.93
C HIS A 51 -6.34 -0.59 5.41
N LEU A 52 -5.82 0.46 4.75
CA LEU A 52 -5.62 0.48 3.29
C LEU A 52 -4.72 -0.66 2.82
N ASN A 53 -3.55 -0.80 3.43
CA ASN A 53 -2.53 -1.78 3.02
C ASN A 53 -3.06 -3.21 3.12
N HIS A 54 -3.77 -3.54 4.21
CA HIS A 54 -4.33 -4.88 4.38
C HIS A 54 -5.52 -5.13 3.46
N SER A 55 -6.40 -4.14 3.26
CA SER A 55 -7.50 -4.27 2.28
C SER A 55 -6.98 -4.58 0.88
N LEU A 56 -5.95 -3.87 0.43
CA LEU A 56 -5.26 -4.15 -0.84
C LEU A 56 -4.61 -5.54 -0.85
N PHE A 57 -3.89 -5.90 0.21
CA PHE A 57 -3.19 -7.19 0.30
C PHE A 57 -4.13 -8.39 0.14
N TRP A 58 -5.32 -8.35 0.73
CA TRP A 58 -6.28 -9.46 0.60
C TRP A 58 -6.82 -9.58 -0.84
N GLU A 59 -7.11 -8.46 -1.51
CA GLU A 59 -7.59 -8.43 -2.90
C GLU A 59 -6.51 -8.88 -3.91
N MET A 60 -5.24 -8.70 -3.58
CA MET A 60 -4.11 -9.09 -4.43
C MET A 60 -3.77 -10.59 -4.36
N MET A 61 -4.37 -11.33 -3.43
CA MET A 61 -4.08 -12.76 -3.25
C MET A 61 -5.18 -13.65 -3.82
N THR A 62 -4.75 -14.74 -4.45
CA THR A 62 -5.67 -15.75 -5.00
C THR A 62 -5.05 -17.13 -4.97
N PRO A 63 -5.83 -18.21 -4.70
CA PRO A 63 -5.34 -19.58 -4.83
C PRO A 63 -5.13 -20.00 -6.30
N ASN A 64 -5.58 -19.19 -7.26
CA ASN A 64 -5.62 -19.52 -8.69
C ASN A 64 -4.75 -18.56 -9.54
N SER A 65 -3.60 -18.14 -9.01
CA SER A 65 -2.75 -17.16 -9.68
C SER A 65 -2.20 -17.68 -11.01
N LYS A 66 -2.15 -16.78 -11.99
CA LYS A 66 -1.49 -16.99 -13.29
C LYS A 66 -0.66 -15.76 -13.63
N GLU A 67 0.57 -15.98 -14.06
CA GLU A 67 1.52 -14.92 -14.41
C GLU A 67 1.29 -14.44 -15.85
N GLU A 68 0.12 -13.85 -16.08
CA GLU A 68 -0.34 -13.37 -17.38
C GLU A 68 -1.00 -11.98 -17.30
N GLY A 69 -1.23 -11.35 -18.46
CA GLY A 69 -1.92 -10.07 -18.57
C GLY A 69 -1.00 -8.85 -18.68
N THR A 70 -1.60 -7.68 -18.88
CA THR A 70 -0.93 -6.43 -19.26
C THR A 70 0.22 -6.03 -18.33
N VAL A 71 0.04 -6.19 -17.01
CA VAL A 71 1.08 -5.83 -16.03
C VAL A 71 2.30 -6.75 -16.17
N ILE A 72 2.09 -8.05 -16.41
CA ILE A 72 3.20 -8.99 -16.61
C ILE A 72 3.97 -8.67 -17.89
N ASP A 73 3.30 -8.26 -18.96
CA ASP A 73 3.93 -7.87 -20.21
C ASP A 73 4.77 -6.59 -20.05
N GLU A 74 4.23 -5.57 -19.36
CA GLU A 74 4.99 -4.34 -19.07
C GLU A 74 6.15 -4.61 -18.10
N ILE A 75 6.01 -5.51 -17.14
CA ILE A 75 7.12 -5.98 -16.29
C ILE A 75 8.23 -6.59 -17.17
N LYS A 76 7.90 -7.54 -18.06
CA LYS A 76 8.90 -8.18 -18.94
C LYS A 76 9.57 -7.16 -19.86
N LYS A 77 8.83 -6.16 -20.34
CA LYS A 77 9.36 -5.09 -21.18
C LYS A 77 10.33 -4.18 -20.43
N GLN A 78 10.07 -3.87 -19.17
CA GLN A 78 10.91 -2.96 -18.37
C GLN A 78 12.11 -3.68 -17.72
N TRP A 79 11.92 -4.89 -17.17
CA TRP A 79 12.97 -5.67 -16.48
C TRP A 79 13.65 -6.72 -17.37
N GLY A 80 13.18 -6.92 -18.60
CA GLY A 80 13.66 -7.95 -19.52
C GLY A 80 13.10 -9.35 -19.24
N SER A 81 12.78 -9.68 -17.98
CA SER A 81 12.09 -10.91 -17.61
C SER A 81 11.31 -10.74 -16.29
N LEU A 82 10.33 -11.63 -16.07
CA LEU A 82 9.59 -11.67 -14.81
C LEU A 82 10.50 -12.10 -13.64
N ASP A 83 11.48 -12.98 -13.89
CA ASP A 83 12.42 -13.42 -12.87
C ASP A 83 13.31 -12.28 -12.38
N LYS A 84 13.76 -11.39 -13.29
CA LYS A 84 14.53 -10.20 -12.91
C LYS A 84 13.72 -9.23 -12.06
N PHE A 85 12.45 -9.04 -12.39
CA PHE A 85 11.53 -8.29 -11.54
C PHE A 85 11.36 -8.94 -10.16
N LYS A 86 11.15 -10.27 -10.09
CA LYS A 86 10.99 -10.99 -8.82
C LYS A 86 12.24 -10.90 -7.94
N GLU A 87 13.43 -10.97 -8.54
CA GLU A 87 14.71 -10.79 -7.86
C GLU A 87 14.79 -9.40 -7.21
N GLU A 88 14.58 -8.33 -7.99
CA GLU A 88 14.63 -6.96 -7.46
C GLU A 88 13.52 -6.67 -6.44
N PHE A 89 12.31 -7.22 -6.64
CA PHE A 89 11.19 -7.06 -5.72
C PHE A 89 11.45 -7.79 -4.40
N ALA A 90 12.00 -9.00 -4.46
CA ALA A 90 12.39 -9.77 -3.28
C ALA A 90 13.54 -9.08 -2.52
N ASP A 91 14.52 -8.51 -3.22
CA ASP A 91 15.60 -7.74 -2.62
C ASP A 91 15.08 -6.48 -1.92
N ALA A 92 14.12 -5.76 -2.52
CA ALA A 92 13.48 -4.60 -1.90
C ALA A 92 12.69 -4.99 -0.64
N ALA A 93 11.97 -6.11 -0.67
CA ALA A 93 11.25 -6.65 0.47
C ALA A 93 12.20 -7.09 1.60
N ALA A 94 13.26 -7.83 1.27
CA ALA A 94 14.24 -8.30 2.25
C ALA A 94 15.10 -7.15 2.82
N GLY A 95 15.39 -6.14 2.01
CA GLY A 95 16.16 -4.95 2.40
C GLY A 95 15.39 -3.97 3.30
N ARG A 96 14.07 -4.11 3.43
CA ARG A 96 13.26 -3.30 4.35
C ARG A 96 13.58 -3.67 5.80
N PHE A 97 14.47 -2.91 6.42
CA PHE A 97 14.80 -3.09 7.84
C PHE A 97 13.66 -2.61 8.75
N GLY A 98 13.25 -3.46 9.70
CA GLY A 98 12.09 -3.22 10.56
C GLY A 98 10.77 -3.53 9.87
N SER A 99 9.66 -3.03 10.43
CA SER A 99 8.35 -3.20 9.82
C SER A 99 8.18 -2.31 8.59
N GLY A 100 7.52 -2.82 7.56
CA GLY A 100 7.22 -2.08 6.34
C GLY A 100 6.63 -2.97 5.26
N TRP A 101 6.55 -2.41 4.06
CA TRP A 101 6.00 -3.04 2.87
C TRP A 101 6.92 -2.80 1.68
N ALA A 102 6.97 -3.74 0.73
CA ALA A 102 7.50 -3.53 -0.61
C ALA A 102 6.34 -3.45 -1.62
N TRP A 103 6.47 -2.56 -2.59
CA TRP A 103 5.39 -2.20 -3.50
C TRP A 103 5.86 -2.20 -4.95
N LEU A 104 4.98 -2.70 -5.83
CA LEU A 104 5.00 -2.34 -7.24
C LEU A 104 4.01 -1.20 -7.40
N VAL A 105 4.46 -0.07 -7.93
CA VAL A 105 3.64 1.13 -8.10
C VAL A 105 3.63 1.59 -9.54
N VAL A 106 2.56 2.29 -9.91
CA VAL A 106 2.51 3.12 -11.11
C VAL A 106 2.83 4.55 -10.71
N ASN A 107 3.89 5.10 -11.29
CA ASN A 107 4.34 6.48 -11.09
C ASN A 107 4.46 7.16 -12.46
N ASN A 108 3.59 8.14 -12.73
CA ASN A 108 3.54 8.85 -14.02
C ASN A 108 3.48 7.89 -15.24
N GLY A 109 2.69 6.83 -15.13
CA GLY A 109 2.51 5.82 -16.17
C GLY A 109 3.64 4.80 -16.31
N LYS A 110 4.64 4.79 -15.41
CA LYS A 110 5.73 3.81 -15.38
C LYS A 110 5.68 2.93 -14.13
N LEU A 111 6.18 1.70 -14.26
CA LEU A 111 6.32 0.79 -13.13
C LEU A 111 7.56 1.14 -12.30
N GLU A 112 7.44 1.08 -10.98
CA GLU A 112 8.55 1.31 -10.04
C GLU A 112 8.43 0.32 -8.88
N ILE A 113 9.56 -0.21 -8.41
CA ILE A 113 9.64 -0.95 -7.15
C ILE A 113 10.05 0.05 -6.07
N THR A 114 9.30 0.10 -4.97
CA THR A 114 9.62 0.93 -3.81
C THR A 114 9.32 0.17 -2.52
N SER A 115 9.65 0.75 -1.38
CA SER A 115 9.25 0.22 -0.08
C SER A 115 8.93 1.35 0.89
N THR A 116 8.03 1.09 1.83
CA THR A 116 7.60 2.05 2.84
C THR A 116 7.81 1.49 4.25
N PRO A 117 8.13 2.32 5.25
CA PRO A 117 8.20 1.87 6.63
C PRO A 117 6.79 1.75 7.25
N ASN A 118 6.65 0.83 8.21
CA ASN A 118 5.45 0.64 9.00
C ASN A 118 4.18 0.44 8.15
N GLN A 119 3.24 1.38 8.20
CA GLN A 119 1.99 1.35 7.44
C GLN A 119 1.87 2.51 6.45
N ASP A 120 2.98 3.19 6.17
CA ASP A 120 3.01 4.21 5.13
C ASP A 120 2.65 3.59 3.78
N ASN A 121 1.99 4.36 2.92
CA ASN A 121 1.55 3.90 1.61
C ASN A 121 2.05 4.85 0.50
N PRO A 122 2.53 4.33 -0.66
CA PRO A 122 2.99 5.16 -1.77
C PRO A 122 1.97 6.16 -2.33
N ILE A 123 0.67 5.95 -2.08
CA ILE A 123 -0.37 6.90 -2.50
C ILE A 123 -0.18 8.29 -1.89
N THR A 124 0.43 8.37 -0.71
CA THR A 124 0.82 9.64 -0.05
C THR A 124 1.85 10.42 -0.88
N GLU A 125 2.65 9.71 -1.68
CA GLU A 125 3.66 10.28 -2.59
C GLU A 125 3.12 10.46 -4.02
N GLY A 126 1.81 10.27 -4.24
CA GLY A 126 1.20 10.33 -5.56
C GLY A 126 1.51 9.12 -6.46
N LYS A 127 1.97 8.00 -5.88
CA LYS A 127 2.24 6.75 -6.60
C LYS A 127 1.15 5.73 -6.33
N THR A 128 0.56 5.13 -7.36
CA THR A 128 -0.54 4.17 -7.19
C THR A 128 0.00 2.77 -6.95
N PRO A 129 -0.20 2.15 -5.77
CA PRO A 129 0.22 0.76 -5.53
C PRO A 129 -0.66 -0.23 -6.30
N ILE A 130 -0.03 -1.21 -6.96
CA ILE A 130 -0.72 -2.28 -7.72
C ILE A 130 -0.34 -3.69 -7.26
N LEU A 131 0.72 -3.83 -6.45
CA LEU A 131 1.07 -5.05 -5.71
C LEU A 131 1.81 -4.64 -4.43
N GLY A 132 1.58 -5.35 -3.32
CA GLY A 132 2.26 -5.11 -2.05
C GLY A 132 2.56 -6.41 -1.29
N ILE A 133 3.70 -6.44 -0.58
CA ILE A 133 4.09 -7.51 0.37
C ILE A 133 4.69 -6.94 1.65
#